data_AF-A0A2I0NZ92-F1
#
_entry.id   AF-A0A2I0NZ92-F1
#
_cell.length_a   1.000
_cell.length_b   1.000
_cell.length_c   1.000
_cell.angle_alpha   90.00
_cell.angle_beta   90.00
_cell.angle_gamma   90.00
#
_symmetry.space_group_name_H-M   'P 1'
#
loop_
_entity.id
_entity.type
_entity.pdbx_description
1 polymer ?
#
loop_
_entity_poly.entity_id
_entity_poly.type
_entity_poly.pdbx_seq_one_letter_code
_entity_poly.pdbx_strand_id
1 'polypeptide(L)'
;MRKMFLRQFVVIFLMFTFVLLPLSSQAGSGAYEREEYVLDSSTPSKTFPIMRPDDLTIRKWQDRYERAPRARIDERYHHRVHPRVAAQTDNAGNVSSTNLLDLLTYSPSESQGSCGDCWAWAGTRVMGVDLNTQQAKAVNLSVQFTNSCYGENSCCGGWLSDIVDFYNSTLMTIPTSNTNAAFQDGTFSCSASTISSVSCSSISTSTNYPIASMAAETVTTTGVAQAMAISNIKNILNQGKAIWFAFYLPNKTAWNNFYNFWNNQSESALWNPDTYCGQSWSSSSGGGHAVTLVGYDDSDADTANHYWILVNSWGTTATRPNGVFRVRMYVNYGCTFSRLSAYALGFQTLNIAWEGSASGDTTAPTVTAFTLPSSSTSLTVSINSFTAMDDVDVTGYMVTNSSTKPTASASGWSASAPTSYTFSSSTTSGTKTLYAWAKDAAGNVSVYKSASVIISIAGTTDLIISAVSNKAKTITAASRSFSITETTKNQGTASAPASTTKYYLSTTNSKTSSAILLSGTRSVAALVAGGTSSGSVNVQ
;
A
#
# COMPACT_ATOMS: atom_id res chain seq x y z
N MET A 1 62.14 7.87 30.49
CA MET A 1 61.99 8.64 31.76
C MET A 1 60.58 8.38 32.28
N ARG A 2 60.43 7.49 33.29
CA ARG A 2 60.09 7.82 34.71
C ARG A 2 58.68 8.43 34.84
N LYS A 3 57.67 7.93 35.57
CA LYS A 3 57.54 6.98 36.71
C LYS A 3 56.06 6.47 36.75
N MET A 4 55.79 5.16 36.90
CA MET A 4 55.21 4.49 38.09
C MET A 4 54.47 5.36 39.12
N PHE A 5 53.22 4.99 39.47
CA PHE A 5 52.89 4.44 40.80
C PHE A 5 51.53 3.71 40.81
N LEU A 6 51.55 2.54 41.42
CA LEU A 6 50.47 1.61 41.73
C LEU A 6 49.86 1.99 43.09
N ARG A 7 48.54 1.81 43.31
CA ARG A 7 48.00 1.25 44.59
C ARG A 7 46.50 0.89 44.53
N GLN A 8 46.22 -0.31 45.04
CA GLN A 8 44.92 -0.90 45.37
C GLN A 8 44.22 -0.15 46.52
N PHE A 9 42.89 -0.30 46.63
CA PHE A 9 42.15 -0.83 47.81
C PHE A 9 40.63 -0.48 47.72
N VAL A 10 39.77 -1.52 47.69
CA VAL A 10 38.76 -1.90 48.71
C VAL A 10 37.31 -1.63 48.27
N VAL A 11 36.58 -2.72 48.06
CA VAL A 11 35.12 -2.78 47.94
C VAL A 11 34.54 -2.96 49.35
N ILE A 12 33.64 -2.05 49.75
CA ILE A 12 32.81 -2.21 50.95
C ILE A 12 31.35 -2.16 50.50
N PHE A 13 30.64 -3.27 50.73
CA PHE A 13 29.19 -3.35 50.62
C PHE A 13 28.56 -2.71 51.87
N LEU A 14 27.78 -1.64 51.70
CA LEU A 14 26.95 -1.06 52.75
C LEU A 14 25.48 -1.26 52.38
N MET A 15 24.87 -2.23 53.04
CA MET A 15 23.45 -2.54 52.99
C MET A 15 22.72 -1.49 53.84
N PHE A 16 21.86 -0.68 53.23
CA PHE A 16 20.93 0.20 53.96
C PHE A 16 19.50 -0.31 53.76
N THR A 17 18.98 -0.93 54.79
CA THR A 17 17.54 -1.15 55.00
C THR A 17 16.92 0.17 55.44
N PHE A 18 16.04 0.75 54.61
CA PHE A 18 15.14 1.82 55.04
C PHE A 18 13.71 1.28 55.13
N VAL A 19 13.23 1.19 56.37
CA VAL A 19 11.82 1.07 56.73
C VAL A 19 11.22 2.47 56.67
N LEU A 20 10.17 2.66 55.87
CA LEU A 20 9.34 3.85 55.89
C LEU A 20 7.88 3.44 56.10
N LEU A 21 7.36 3.81 57.27
CA LEU A 21 5.94 3.85 57.62
C LEU A 21 5.29 5.13 57.04
N PRO A 22 3.96 5.13 56.79
CA PRO A 22 3.34 6.12 55.92
C PRO A 22 3.06 7.45 56.64
N LEU A 23 3.25 8.55 55.93
CA LEU A 23 2.70 9.87 56.27
C LEU A 23 1.75 10.29 55.15
N SER A 24 0.51 10.56 55.53
CA SER A 24 -0.55 11.11 54.71
C SER A 24 -0.31 12.61 54.44
N SER A 25 -0.25 13.02 53.17
CA SER A 25 -1.04 14.16 52.62
C SER A 25 -0.72 14.44 51.14
N GLN A 26 -1.76 14.27 50.32
CA GLN A 26 -2.26 15.16 49.26
C GLN A 26 -1.49 15.42 47.95
N ALA A 27 -2.21 15.08 46.87
CA ALA A 27 -2.23 15.63 45.50
C ALA A 27 -1.06 15.31 44.53
N GLY A 28 -1.30 14.31 43.67
CA GLY A 28 -0.54 14.07 42.44
C GLY A 28 -1.29 13.10 41.52
N SER A 29 -1.62 13.57 40.32
CA SER A 29 -2.18 12.89 39.13
C SER A 29 -2.28 11.35 39.20
N GLY A 30 -3.51 10.85 39.18
CA GLY A 30 -3.80 9.42 39.18
C GLY A 30 -3.21 8.70 37.96
N ALA A 31 -2.20 7.87 38.21
CA ALA A 31 -1.97 6.68 37.42
C ALA A 31 -3.14 5.72 37.70
N TYR A 32 -3.98 5.48 36.70
CA TYR A 32 -4.99 4.42 36.78
C TYR A 32 -4.23 3.08 36.91
N GLU A 33 -4.20 2.48 38.09
CA GLU A 33 -3.88 1.06 38.23
C GLU A 33 -4.89 0.28 37.36
N ARG A 34 -4.44 -0.27 36.23
CA ARG A 34 -5.29 -1.02 35.30
C ARG A 34 -5.41 -2.47 35.74
N GLU A 35 -6.60 -3.03 35.53
CA GLU A 35 -6.96 -4.40 35.90
C GLU A 35 -6.18 -5.41 35.03
N GLU A 36 -5.29 -6.20 35.66
CA GLU A 36 -4.54 -7.24 34.97
C GLU A 36 -5.45 -8.43 34.61
N TYR A 37 -5.19 -9.07 33.46
CA TYR A 37 -5.96 -10.24 33.05
C TYR A 37 -5.81 -11.40 34.03
N VAL A 38 -6.93 -11.78 34.64
CA VAL A 38 -7.00 -12.95 35.52
C VAL A 38 -7.50 -14.16 34.73
N LEU A 39 -6.71 -15.25 34.76
CA LEU A 39 -7.14 -16.55 34.25
C LEU A 39 -8.12 -17.20 35.21
N ASP A 40 -9.30 -17.53 34.69
CA ASP A 40 -10.35 -18.19 35.46
C ASP A 40 -11.03 -19.28 34.61
N SER A 41 -10.74 -20.53 34.93
CA SER A 41 -11.28 -21.70 34.24
C SER A 41 -12.57 -22.23 34.86
N SER A 42 -13.12 -21.56 35.86
CA SER A 42 -14.39 -21.93 36.47
C SER A 42 -15.52 -21.94 35.45
N THR A 43 -16.64 -22.58 35.79
CA THR A 43 -17.79 -22.58 34.88
C THR A 43 -18.36 -21.16 34.79
N PRO A 44 -18.40 -20.55 33.59
CA PRO A 44 -18.80 -19.17 33.45
C PRO A 44 -20.28 -18.99 33.76
N SER A 45 -20.63 -17.84 34.33
CA SER A 45 -22.02 -17.43 34.60
C SER A 45 -22.86 -17.31 33.33
N LYS A 46 -22.23 -16.96 32.21
CA LYS A 46 -22.85 -16.86 30.89
C LYS A 46 -21.85 -17.28 29.81
N THR A 47 -22.34 -18.07 28.85
CA THR A 47 -21.60 -18.40 27.61
C THR A 47 -22.22 -17.67 26.43
N PHE A 48 -21.44 -17.51 25.37
CA PHE A 48 -21.84 -16.80 24.17
C PHE A 48 -21.63 -17.68 22.94
N PRO A 49 -22.37 -17.44 21.85
CA PRO A 49 -22.18 -18.19 20.61
C PRO A 49 -20.82 -17.86 20.00
N ILE A 50 -20.21 -18.91 19.46
CA ILE A 50 -18.93 -18.89 18.77
C ILE A 50 -19.09 -19.69 17.48
N MET A 51 -18.20 -19.48 16.52
CA MET A 51 -18.14 -20.33 15.34
C MET A 51 -17.57 -21.70 15.72
N ARG A 52 -18.22 -22.76 15.25
CA ARG A 52 -17.78 -24.15 15.44
C ARG A 52 -17.55 -24.85 14.10
N PRO A 53 -16.65 -24.31 13.24
CA PRO A 53 -16.30 -24.96 11.99
C PRO A 53 -15.61 -26.30 12.28
N ASP A 54 -15.81 -27.28 11.39
CA ASP A 54 -14.98 -28.48 11.40
C ASP A 54 -13.54 -28.17 10.94
N ASP A 55 -12.61 -29.10 11.20
CA ASP A 55 -11.20 -28.91 10.87
C ASP A 55 -10.95 -28.68 9.37
N LEU A 56 -11.81 -29.23 8.51
CA LEU A 56 -11.72 -29.03 7.05
C LEU A 56 -12.09 -27.60 6.68
N THR A 57 -13.13 -27.05 7.30
CA THR A 57 -13.60 -25.68 7.11
C THR A 57 -12.56 -24.68 7.59
N ILE A 58 -11.95 -24.92 8.76
CA ILE A 58 -10.86 -24.06 9.24
C ILE A 58 -9.68 -24.07 8.26
N ARG A 59 -9.29 -25.23 7.73
CA ARG A 59 -8.22 -25.31 6.72
C ARG A 59 -8.56 -24.54 5.44
N LYS A 60 -9.82 -24.60 4.98
CA LYS A 60 -10.29 -23.82 3.82
C LYS A 60 -10.23 -22.32 4.11
N TRP A 61 -10.63 -21.88 5.30
CA TRP A 61 -10.54 -20.48 5.69
C TRP A 61 -9.09 -20.00 5.81
N GLN A 62 -8.19 -20.82 6.37
CA GLN A 62 -6.76 -20.52 6.40
C GLN A 62 -6.18 -20.38 4.99
N ASP A 63 -6.52 -21.29 4.07
CA ASP A 63 -6.08 -21.22 2.67
C ASP A 63 -6.61 -19.95 1.96
N ARG A 64 -7.89 -19.59 2.19
CA ARG A 64 -8.46 -18.32 1.69
C ARG A 64 -7.73 -17.10 2.30
N TYR A 65 -7.43 -17.13 3.60
CA TYR A 65 -6.69 -16.07 4.30
C TYR A 65 -5.29 -15.87 3.71
N GLU A 66 -4.56 -16.96 3.42
CA GLU A 66 -3.22 -16.89 2.86
C GLU A 66 -3.19 -16.47 1.39
N ARG A 67 -4.18 -16.89 0.60
CA ARG A 67 -4.31 -16.56 -0.83
C ARG A 67 -4.92 -15.18 -1.10
N ALA A 68 -5.56 -14.55 -0.11
CA ALA A 68 -6.09 -13.21 -0.26
C ALA A 68 -4.97 -12.20 -0.60
N PRO A 69 -5.26 -11.17 -1.42
CA PRO A 69 -4.34 -10.06 -1.64
C PRO A 69 -3.87 -9.46 -0.33
N ARG A 70 -2.66 -8.91 -0.31
CA ARG A 70 -2.12 -8.26 0.89
C ARG A 70 -2.66 -6.85 1.00
N ALA A 71 -3.08 -6.48 2.21
CA ALA A 71 -3.56 -5.14 2.48
C ALA A 71 -2.46 -4.12 2.18
N ARG A 72 -2.81 -3.05 1.46
CA ARG A 72 -1.85 -2.03 1.03
C ARG A 72 -1.29 -1.31 2.26
N ILE A 73 0.02 -1.41 2.46
CA ILE A 73 0.76 -0.56 3.40
C ILE A 73 1.11 0.73 2.68
N ASP A 74 0.65 1.85 3.23
CA ASP A 74 0.94 3.18 2.69
C ASP A 74 1.89 3.91 3.65
N GLU A 75 3.09 4.21 3.17
CA GLU A 75 4.18 4.80 3.95
C GLU A 75 3.77 6.08 4.70
N ARG A 76 2.80 6.84 4.18
CA ARG A 76 2.30 8.07 4.83
C ARG A 76 1.66 7.78 6.18
N TYR A 77 0.98 6.63 6.30
CA TYR A 77 0.23 6.25 7.49
C TYR A 77 1.06 5.54 8.57
N HIS A 78 2.38 5.42 8.38
CA HIS A 78 3.30 5.14 9.49
C HIS A 78 3.44 6.33 10.45
N HIS A 79 3.21 7.55 9.97
CA HIS A 79 3.43 8.78 10.74
C HIS A 79 2.24 9.74 10.71
N ARG A 80 1.12 9.33 10.09
CA ARG A 80 -0.10 10.15 9.94
C ARG A 80 -1.33 9.29 10.10
N VAL A 81 -2.46 9.95 10.31
CA VAL A 81 -3.78 9.33 10.30
C VAL A 81 -4.67 10.02 9.29
N HIS A 82 -5.68 9.30 8.81
CA HIS A 82 -6.66 9.84 7.89
C HIS A 82 -7.43 10.98 8.58
N PRO A 83 -7.81 12.07 7.91
CA PRO A 83 -8.36 13.26 8.56
C PRO A 83 -9.63 13.03 9.38
N ARG A 84 -10.38 11.96 9.09
CA ARG A 84 -11.59 11.57 9.83
C ARG A 84 -11.32 10.68 11.05
N VAL A 85 -10.07 10.24 11.25
CA VAL A 85 -9.67 9.32 12.32
C VAL A 85 -9.26 10.10 13.56
N ALA A 86 -9.85 9.76 14.71
CA ALA A 86 -9.42 10.31 15.99
C ALA A 86 -8.08 9.66 16.40
N ALA A 87 -7.08 10.48 16.69
CA ALA A 87 -5.75 10.02 17.06
C ALA A 87 -5.06 10.97 18.03
N GLN A 88 -4.07 10.47 18.77
CA GLN A 88 -3.19 11.27 19.61
C GLN A 88 -1.73 11.04 19.21
N THR A 89 -0.91 12.08 19.31
CA THR A 89 0.53 12.00 19.07
C THR A 89 1.32 12.07 20.37
N ASP A 90 2.43 11.34 20.44
CA ASP A 90 3.40 11.46 21.52
C ASP A 90 4.18 12.80 21.44
N ASN A 91 5.05 13.05 22.42
CA ASN A 91 5.90 14.25 22.46
C ASN A 91 6.93 14.33 21.31
N ALA A 92 7.16 13.23 20.60
CA ALA A 92 8.02 13.16 19.42
C ALA A 92 7.24 13.35 18.10
N GLY A 93 5.92 13.54 18.18
CA GLY A 93 5.04 13.72 17.03
C GLY A 93 4.64 12.41 16.34
N ASN A 94 4.92 11.25 16.92
CA ASN A 94 4.47 9.96 16.38
C ASN A 94 3.03 9.68 16.83
N VAL A 95 2.25 9.02 15.98
CA VAL A 95 0.91 8.56 16.35
C VAL A 95 1.02 7.49 17.44
N SER A 96 0.44 7.78 18.60
CA SER A 96 0.51 6.97 19.83
C SER A 96 -0.83 6.32 20.20
N SER A 97 -1.92 6.77 19.58
CA SER A 97 -3.22 6.11 19.66
C SER A 97 -4.08 6.47 18.46
N THR A 98 -4.94 5.53 18.07
CA THR A 98 -5.94 5.68 17.00
C THR A 98 -7.24 5.04 17.47
N ASN A 99 -8.38 5.73 17.23
CA ASN A 99 -9.70 5.24 17.57
C ASN A 99 -10.70 5.51 16.42
N LEU A 100 -11.25 4.44 15.86
CA LEU A 100 -12.23 4.46 14.78
C LEU A 100 -13.68 4.33 15.29
N LEU A 101 -13.92 4.30 16.61
CA LEU A 101 -15.29 4.20 17.15
C LEU A 101 -16.19 5.34 16.69
N ASP A 102 -15.67 6.56 16.55
CA ASP A 102 -16.43 7.71 16.03
C ASP A 102 -16.83 7.55 14.56
N LEU A 103 -16.17 6.64 13.84
CA LEU A 103 -16.50 6.28 12.46
C LEU A 103 -17.48 5.12 12.37
N LEU A 104 -17.67 4.36 13.46
CA LEU A 104 -18.58 3.23 13.53
C LEU A 104 -19.90 3.65 14.17
N THR A 105 -20.98 3.70 13.38
CA THR A 105 -22.33 3.82 13.94
C THR A 105 -22.85 2.44 14.33
N TYR A 106 -22.98 2.19 15.63
CA TYR A 106 -23.50 0.93 16.19
C TYR A 106 -24.20 1.18 17.53
N SER A 107 -25.02 0.22 17.99
CA SER A 107 -25.48 0.20 19.38
C SER A 107 -24.63 -0.78 20.20
N PRO A 108 -24.01 -0.37 21.31
CA PRO A 108 -23.25 -1.28 22.18
C PRO A 108 -24.03 -2.50 22.67
N SER A 109 -25.37 -2.39 22.77
CA SER A 109 -26.25 -3.48 23.20
C SER A 109 -26.54 -4.52 22.12
N GLU A 110 -26.10 -4.31 20.88
CA GLU A 110 -26.23 -5.27 19.78
C GLU A 110 -25.60 -6.61 20.15
N SER A 111 -26.38 -7.67 19.98
CA SER A 111 -25.99 -9.02 20.34
C SER A 111 -26.42 -10.00 19.27
N GLN A 112 -25.48 -10.85 18.84
CA GLN A 112 -25.76 -12.00 17.98
C GLN A 112 -26.62 -13.08 18.66
N GLY A 113 -26.86 -12.97 19.98
CA GLY A 113 -27.73 -13.86 20.72
C GLY A 113 -27.18 -15.28 20.81
N SER A 114 -27.79 -16.24 20.10
CA SER A 114 -27.38 -17.65 20.02
C SER A 114 -26.79 -18.04 18.66
N CYS A 115 -26.76 -17.09 17.71
CA CYS A 115 -26.32 -17.31 16.35
C CYS A 115 -24.78 -17.17 16.24
N GLY A 116 -24.12 -18.08 15.52
CA GLY A 116 -22.67 -18.03 15.27
C GLY A 116 -22.26 -17.11 14.13
N ASP A 117 -22.94 -15.98 13.93
CA ASP A 117 -22.75 -15.04 12.82
C ASP A 117 -21.79 -13.88 13.13
N CYS A 118 -20.92 -14.02 14.14
CA CYS A 118 -19.95 -12.98 14.53
C CYS A 118 -19.07 -12.51 13.35
N TRP A 119 -18.83 -13.38 12.37
CA TRP A 119 -18.13 -13.06 11.13
C TRP A 119 -18.86 -11.98 10.31
N ALA A 120 -20.20 -12.05 10.26
CA ALA A 120 -21.04 -11.07 9.60
C ALA A 120 -21.11 -9.76 10.39
N TRP A 121 -21.29 -9.82 11.71
CA TRP A 121 -21.21 -8.64 12.57
C TRP A 121 -19.89 -7.88 12.39
N ALA A 122 -18.77 -8.58 12.47
CA ALA A 122 -17.47 -7.97 12.32
C ALA A 122 -17.27 -7.41 10.89
N GLY A 123 -17.70 -8.15 9.86
CA GLY A 123 -17.58 -7.73 8.46
C GLY A 123 -18.42 -6.49 8.14
N THR A 124 -19.68 -6.49 8.54
CA THR A 124 -20.62 -5.37 8.38
C THR A 124 -20.12 -4.11 9.10
N ARG A 125 -19.49 -4.23 10.28
CA ARG A 125 -18.86 -3.11 10.97
C ARG A 125 -17.61 -2.59 10.26
N VAL A 126 -16.78 -3.46 9.69
CA VAL A 126 -15.65 -3.05 8.83
C VAL A 126 -16.17 -2.23 7.63
N MET A 127 -17.25 -2.69 7.00
CA MET A 127 -17.91 -1.93 5.92
C MET A 127 -18.43 -0.58 6.38
N GLY A 128 -19.05 -0.50 7.56
CA GLY A 128 -19.59 0.75 8.11
C GLY A 128 -18.52 1.81 8.37
N VAL A 129 -17.37 1.40 8.93
CA VAL A 129 -16.21 2.29 9.12
C VAL A 129 -15.67 2.76 7.78
N ASP A 130 -15.51 1.85 6.81
CA ASP A 130 -15.00 2.17 5.48
C ASP A 130 -15.93 3.14 4.72
N LEU A 131 -17.25 2.90 4.76
CA LEU A 131 -18.27 3.77 4.16
C LEU A 131 -18.24 5.19 4.77
N ASN A 132 -18.11 5.30 6.10
CA ASN A 132 -18.01 6.59 6.77
C ASN A 132 -16.67 7.28 6.45
N THR A 133 -15.60 6.52 6.30
CA THR A 133 -14.28 7.06 5.93
C THR A 133 -14.29 7.60 4.50
N GLN A 134 -14.77 6.81 3.54
CA GLN A 134 -14.73 7.16 2.12
C GLN A 134 -15.82 8.16 1.69
N GLN A 135 -17.03 8.07 2.26
CA GLN A 135 -18.19 8.86 1.81
C GLN A 135 -18.81 9.77 2.89
N ALA A 136 -18.22 9.83 4.09
CA ALA A 136 -18.79 10.56 5.23
C ALA A 136 -20.24 10.14 5.57
N LYS A 137 -20.59 8.88 5.32
CA LYS A 137 -21.90 8.30 5.66
C LYS A 137 -21.79 7.45 6.92
N ALA A 138 -22.17 8.03 8.05
CA ALA A 138 -22.24 7.35 9.34
C ALA A 138 -23.55 6.56 9.46
N VAL A 139 -23.50 5.23 9.33
CA VAL A 139 -24.69 4.38 9.20
C VAL A 139 -24.47 3.06 9.92
N ASN A 140 -25.49 2.62 10.67
CA ASN A 140 -25.52 1.27 11.23
C ASN A 140 -26.03 0.30 10.16
N LEU A 141 -25.16 -0.58 9.65
CA LEU A 141 -25.44 -1.47 8.54
C LEU A 141 -26.08 -2.79 9.02
N SER A 142 -26.95 -3.35 8.18
CA SER A 142 -27.76 -4.52 8.53
C SER A 142 -27.00 -5.84 8.42
N VAL A 143 -26.76 -6.49 9.57
CA VAL A 143 -26.34 -7.90 9.62
C VAL A 143 -27.50 -8.83 9.25
N GLN A 144 -28.74 -8.43 9.55
CA GLN A 144 -29.93 -9.20 9.18
C GLN A 144 -30.02 -9.43 7.68
N PHE A 145 -29.60 -8.46 6.88
CA PHE A 145 -29.56 -8.58 5.43
C PHE A 145 -28.66 -9.73 4.99
N THR A 146 -27.44 -9.83 5.53
CA THR A 146 -26.56 -10.98 5.28
C THR A 146 -27.20 -12.28 5.76
N ASN A 147 -27.69 -12.34 7.00
CA ASN A 147 -28.26 -13.57 7.54
C ASN A 147 -29.47 -14.10 6.74
N SER A 148 -30.32 -13.21 6.25
CA SER A 148 -31.51 -13.58 5.48
C SER A 148 -31.22 -13.88 4.01
N CYS A 149 -30.25 -13.20 3.40
CA CYS A 149 -30.05 -13.22 1.96
C CYS A 149 -28.80 -14.00 1.49
N TYR A 150 -27.92 -14.44 2.40
CA TYR A 150 -26.71 -15.17 2.02
C TYR A 150 -26.99 -16.52 1.33
N GLY A 151 -28.15 -17.13 1.60
CA GLY A 151 -28.56 -18.40 0.99
C GLY A 151 -28.08 -19.66 1.73
N GLU A 152 -27.17 -19.50 2.70
CA GLU A 152 -26.75 -20.55 3.64
C GLU A 152 -27.01 -20.13 5.09
N ASN A 153 -26.90 -21.08 6.04
CA ASN A 153 -27.10 -20.80 7.46
C ASN A 153 -25.91 -20.00 8.03
N SER A 154 -26.05 -18.67 8.06
CA SER A 154 -25.04 -17.74 8.58
C SER A 154 -24.68 -17.97 10.06
N CYS A 155 -25.54 -18.65 10.82
CA CYS A 155 -25.28 -19.00 12.23
C CYS A 155 -24.31 -20.18 12.40
N CYS A 156 -23.94 -20.88 11.34
CA CYS A 156 -22.93 -21.96 11.39
C CYS A 156 -21.49 -21.46 11.40
N GLY A 157 -21.30 -20.15 11.27
CA GLY A 157 -20.00 -19.52 11.12
C GLY A 157 -19.66 -19.26 9.67
N GLY A 158 -18.67 -18.41 9.47
CA GLY A 158 -18.23 -17.93 8.18
C GLY A 158 -16.93 -17.17 8.34
N TRP A 159 -16.39 -16.71 7.21
CA TRP A 159 -15.14 -15.98 7.14
C TRP A 159 -15.35 -14.64 6.41
N LEU A 160 -14.37 -13.74 6.45
CA LEU A 160 -14.51 -12.46 5.75
C LEU A 160 -14.72 -12.63 4.23
N SER A 161 -14.18 -13.68 3.62
CA SER A 161 -14.44 -14.00 2.21
C SER A 161 -15.91 -14.24 1.92
N ASP A 162 -16.66 -14.78 2.88
CA ASP A 162 -18.08 -15.07 2.69
C ASP A 162 -18.91 -13.77 2.67
N ILE A 163 -18.45 -12.72 3.39
CA ILE A 163 -18.98 -11.35 3.27
C ILE A 163 -18.70 -10.77 1.89
N VAL A 164 -17.49 -10.97 1.38
CA VAL A 164 -17.10 -10.52 0.04
C VAL A 164 -17.96 -11.18 -1.03
N ASP A 165 -18.13 -12.51 -0.97
CA ASP A 165 -18.94 -13.27 -1.91
C ASP A 165 -20.40 -12.79 -1.89
N PHE A 166 -20.96 -12.57 -0.69
CA PHE A 166 -22.31 -12.04 -0.53
C PHE A 166 -22.48 -10.65 -1.16
N TYR A 167 -21.63 -9.69 -0.80
CA TYR A 167 -21.78 -8.31 -1.25
C TYR A 167 -21.36 -8.08 -2.70
N ASN A 168 -20.49 -8.92 -3.28
CA ASN A 168 -20.27 -8.93 -4.73
C ASN A 168 -21.43 -9.54 -5.52
N SER A 169 -22.29 -10.35 -4.88
CA SER A 169 -23.51 -10.86 -5.53
C SER A 169 -24.69 -9.89 -5.46
N THR A 170 -24.78 -9.10 -4.38
CA THR A 170 -25.89 -8.16 -4.14
C THR A 170 -25.57 -6.73 -4.57
N LEU A 171 -24.28 -6.35 -4.63
CA LEU A 171 -23.78 -5.03 -5.01
C LEU A 171 -24.37 -3.87 -4.21
N MET A 172 -24.82 -4.12 -2.97
CA MET A 172 -25.31 -3.08 -2.08
C MET A 172 -25.27 -3.53 -0.61
N THR A 173 -25.13 -2.57 0.29
CA THR A 173 -25.47 -2.75 1.71
C THR A 173 -26.61 -1.83 2.12
N ILE A 174 -27.30 -2.15 3.22
CA ILE A 174 -28.49 -1.44 3.66
C ILE A 174 -28.40 -1.08 5.15
N PRO A 175 -29.05 0.01 5.59
CA PRO A 175 -29.08 0.37 7.00
C PRO A 175 -30.04 -0.53 7.80
N THR A 176 -29.80 -0.69 9.10
CA THR A 176 -30.71 -1.38 10.03
C THR A 176 -32.07 -0.70 10.16
N SER A 177 -32.18 0.58 9.79
CA SER A 177 -33.42 1.35 9.81
C SER A 177 -34.42 0.94 8.72
N ASN A 178 -33.99 0.18 7.70
CA ASN A 178 -34.92 -0.33 6.71
C ASN A 178 -35.89 -1.33 7.34
N THR A 179 -37.11 -1.41 6.79
CA THR A 179 -38.12 -2.38 7.23
C THR A 179 -37.54 -3.79 7.21
N ASN A 180 -37.65 -4.49 8.35
CA ASN A 180 -37.13 -5.83 8.62
C ASN A 180 -35.59 -5.99 8.55
N ALA A 181 -34.82 -4.90 8.43
CA ALA A 181 -33.36 -4.95 8.37
C ALA A 181 -32.67 -4.90 9.75
N ALA A 182 -33.40 -4.61 10.83
CA ALA A 182 -32.88 -4.78 12.18
C ALA A 182 -32.68 -6.26 12.51
N PHE A 183 -31.66 -6.57 13.32
CA PHE A 183 -31.32 -7.95 13.67
C PHE A 183 -32.41 -8.62 14.51
N GLN A 184 -32.89 -9.77 14.03
CA GLN A 184 -33.98 -10.56 14.60
C GLN A 184 -33.59 -12.02 14.82
N ASP A 185 -32.48 -12.47 14.25
CA ASP A 185 -32.03 -13.87 14.32
C ASP A 185 -31.28 -14.23 15.62
N GLY A 186 -31.41 -13.42 16.68
CA GLY A 186 -30.71 -13.65 17.95
C GLY A 186 -31.08 -14.94 18.69
N THR A 187 -32.18 -15.60 18.33
CA THR A 187 -32.56 -16.91 18.90
C THR A 187 -32.18 -18.08 17.99
N PHE A 188 -31.62 -17.82 16.81
CA PHE A 188 -31.24 -18.83 15.84
C PHE A 188 -29.91 -19.48 16.20
N SER A 189 -29.73 -20.73 15.78
CA SER A 189 -28.50 -21.50 16.00
C SER A 189 -28.18 -22.33 14.75
N CYS A 190 -26.94 -22.82 14.68
CA CYS A 190 -26.51 -23.68 13.58
C CYS A 190 -27.29 -25.01 13.59
N SER A 191 -28.10 -25.22 12.56
CA SER A 191 -28.86 -26.44 12.32
C SER A 191 -29.04 -26.64 10.82
N ALA A 192 -29.07 -27.90 10.35
CA ALA A 192 -29.13 -28.26 8.93
C ALA A 192 -30.42 -27.81 8.22
N SER A 193 -31.47 -27.44 8.96
CA SER A 193 -32.80 -27.11 8.42
C SER A 193 -33.27 -25.68 8.73
N THR A 194 -32.44 -24.88 9.41
CA THR A 194 -32.87 -23.57 9.90
C THR A 194 -32.15 -22.45 9.15
N ILE A 195 -32.91 -21.68 8.38
CA ILE A 195 -32.52 -20.40 7.78
C ILE A 195 -33.11 -19.28 8.66
N SER A 196 -32.66 -18.04 8.48
CA SER A 196 -33.23 -16.83 9.09
C SER A 196 -34.76 -16.85 9.20
N SER A 197 -35.29 -16.35 10.34
CA SER A 197 -36.73 -16.10 10.51
C SER A 197 -37.28 -15.04 9.56
N VAL A 198 -36.39 -14.13 9.14
CA VAL A 198 -36.72 -13.02 8.27
C VAL A 198 -36.44 -13.47 6.84
N SER A 199 -37.48 -13.50 6.01
CA SER A 199 -37.31 -13.79 4.58
C SER A 199 -36.49 -12.67 3.93
N CYS A 200 -35.53 -13.02 3.07
CA CYS A 200 -34.77 -12.03 2.30
C CYS A 200 -35.70 -11.07 1.52
N SER A 201 -36.77 -11.59 0.93
CA SER A 201 -37.74 -10.80 0.16
C SER A 201 -38.60 -9.83 1.00
N SER A 202 -38.64 -9.98 2.32
CA SER A 202 -39.38 -9.07 3.21
C SER A 202 -38.51 -7.92 3.72
N ILE A 203 -37.21 -7.94 3.46
CA ILE A 203 -36.27 -6.88 3.84
C ILE A 203 -36.34 -5.77 2.79
N SER A 204 -36.64 -4.55 3.24
CA SER A 204 -36.64 -3.40 2.34
C SER A 204 -35.20 -3.01 1.97
N THR A 205 -34.97 -2.74 0.69
CA THR A 205 -33.68 -2.29 0.14
C THR A 205 -33.73 -0.86 -0.42
N SER A 206 -34.82 -0.12 -0.12
CA SER A 206 -35.10 1.20 -0.69
C SER A 206 -34.04 2.25 -0.37
N THR A 207 -33.57 2.29 0.89
CA THR A 207 -32.33 2.98 1.25
C THR A 207 -31.20 1.98 1.19
N ASN A 208 -30.22 2.23 0.33
CA ASN A 208 -29.04 1.37 0.18
C ASN A 208 -27.80 2.21 -0.15
N TYR A 209 -26.64 1.58 0.02
CA TYR A 209 -25.33 2.10 -0.32
C TYR A 209 -24.72 1.14 -1.34
N PRO A 210 -24.73 1.49 -2.64
CA PRO A 210 -24.31 0.56 -3.67
C PRO A 210 -22.79 0.34 -3.69
N ILE A 211 -22.39 -0.86 -4.07
CA ILE A 211 -21.01 -1.36 -4.06
C ILE A 211 -20.65 -1.72 -5.51
N ALA A 212 -19.62 -1.09 -6.05
CA ALA A 212 -19.08 -1.43 -7.36
C ALA A 212 -18.23 -2.70 -7.31
N SER A 213 -17.41 -2.87 -6.26
CA SER A 213 -16.66 -4.09 -6.01
C SER A 213 -16.17 -4.18 -4.56
N MET A 214 -15.89 -5.41 -4.12
CA MET A 214 -15.30 -5.68 -2.82
C MET A 214 -14.25 -6.79 -2.91
N ALA A 215 -13.18 -6.67 -2.14
CA ALA A 215 -12.20 -7.73 -1.91
C ALA A 215 -11.79 -7.80 -0.43
N ALA A 216 -11.50 -9.00 0.06
CA ALA A 216 -10.84 -9.19 1.34
C ALA A 216 -9.32 -9.07 1.15
N GLU A 217 -8.67 -8.33 2.04
CA GLU A 217 -7.22 -8.15 2.04
C GLU A 217 -6.63 -8.60 3.38
N THR A 218 -5.54 -9.37 3.32
CA THR A 218 -4.85 -9.89 4.50
C THR A 218 -3.77 -8.92 4.97
N VAL A 219 -3.82 -8.53 6.24
CA VAL A 219 -2.76 -7.75 6.88
C VAL A 219 -1.60 -8.70 7.19
N THR A 220 -0.41 -8.38 6.67
CA THR A 220 0.79 -9.20 6.90
C THR A 220 1.24 -9.12 8.36
N THR A 221 0.94 -10.17 9.12
CA THR A 221 1.26 -10.29 10.55
C THR A 221 2.10 -11.51 10.88
N THR A 222 2.06 -12.54 10.02
CA THR A 222 2.85 -13.78 10.14
C THR A 222 3.99 -13.81 9.14
N GLY A 223 5.03 -14.58 9.44
CA GLY A 223 6.24 -14.64 8.60
C GLY A 223 7.09 -13.36 8.62
N VAL A 224 6.78 -12.41 9.52
CA VAL A 224 7.48 -11.14 9.71
C VAL A 224 7.82 -10.93 11.18
N ALA A 225 8.72 -9.99 11.48
CA ALA A 225 9.03 -9.61 12.86
C ALA A 225 7.82 -9.00 13.57
N GLN A 226 7.70 -9.19 14.89
CA GLN A 226 6.57 -8.69 15.68
C GLN A 226 6.36 -7.17 15.52
N ALA A 227 7.44 -6.37 15.52
CA ALA A 227 7.36 -4.93 15.30
C ALA A 227 6.77 -4.58 13.91
N MET A 228 7.07 -5.38 12.88
CA MET A 228 6.51 -5.20 11.53
C MET A 228 5.03 -5.57 11.50
N ALA A 229 4.63 -6.66 12.18
CA ALA A 229 3.22 -7.03 12.31
C ALA A 229 2.41 -5.92 12.99
N ILE A 230 2.91 -5.38 14.11
CA ILE A 230 2.30 -4.24 14.81
C ILE A 230 2.22 -3.03 13.89
N SER A 231 3.32 -2.66 13.23
CA SER A 231 3.37 -1.52 12.31
C SER A 231 2.36 -1.65 11.17
N ASN A 232 2.22 -2.85 10.58
CA ASN A 232 1.26 -3.12 9.51
C ASN A 232 -0.18 -2.95 9.99
N ILE A 233 -0.53 -3.49 11.17
CA ILE A 233 -1.88 -3.33 11.74
C ILE A 233 -2.18 -1.85 12.01
N LYS A 234 -1.23 -1.12 12.63
CA LYS A 234 -1.37 0.32 12.87
C LYS A 234 -1.55 1.09 11.57
N ASN A 235 -0.79 0.76 10.52
CA ASN A 235 -0.86 1.41 9.23
C ASN A 235 -2.28 1.33 8.64
N ILE A 236 -2.90 0.13 8.66
CA ILE A 236 -4.27 -0.06 8.18
C ILE A 236 -5.29 0.72 9.01
N LEU A 237 -5.17 0.70 10.34
CA LEU A 237 -6.05 1.50 11.22
C LEU A 237 -5.90 3.00 10.98
N ASN A 238 -4.67 3.48 10.80
CA ASN A 238 -4.36 4.87 10.55
C ASN A 238 -4.92 5.35 9.20
N GLN A 239 -5.07 4.46 8.21
CA GLN A 239 -5.77 4.75 6.95
C GLN A 239 -7.29 4.98 7.12
N GLY A 240 -7.83 4.79 8.33
CA GLY A 240 -9.27 4.85 8.58
C GLY A 240 -9.99 3.54 8.26
N LYS A 241 -9.27 2.44 8.14
CA LYS A 241 -9.85 1.12 7.84
C LYS A 241 -9.88 0.27 9.11
N ALA A 242 -11.07 -0.19 9.48
CA ALA A 242 -11.20 -1.20 10.53
C ALA A 242 -10.68 -2.57 10.02
N ILE A 243 -10.29 -3.40 10.97
CA ILE A 243 -9.79 -4.76 10.71
C ILE A 243 -10.81 -5.77 11.25
N TRP A 244 -11.17 -6.72 10.40
CA TRP A 244 -11.83 -7.94 10.79
C TRP A 244 -10.79 -8.85 11.48
N PHE A 245 -10.97 -9.02 12.79
CA PHE A 245 -10.07 -9.81 13.64
C PHE A 245 -10.74 -11.12 14.04
N ALA A 246 -10.20 -12.24 13.55
CA ALA A 246 -10.59 -13.56 14.01
C ALA A 246 -9.60 -14.10 15.02
N PHE A 247 -10.11 -14.82 16.01
CA PHE A 247 -9.28 -15.62 16.90
C PHE A 247 -9.90 -16.98 17.17
N TYR A 248 -9.04 -17.97 17.37
CA TYR A 248 -9.40 -19.33 17.75
C TYR A 248 -8.98 -19.62 19.18
N LEU A 249 -9.77 -20.43 19.89
CA LEU A 249 -9.39 -20.98 21.18
C LEU A 249 -9.46 -22.51 21.16
N PRO A 250 -8.46 -23.20 21.74
CA PRO A 250 -8.17 -24.59 21.40
C PRO A 250 -9.14 -25.61 22.01
N ASN A 251 -9.79 -25.28 23.12
CA ASN A 251 -10.58 -26.22 23.90
C ASN A 251 -11.56 -25.50 24.84
N LYS A 252 -12.41 -26.29 25.50
CA LYS A 252 -13.39 -25.82 26.48
C LYS A 252 -12.79 -24.94 27.59
N THR A 253 -11.62 -25.29 28.11
CA THR A 253 -10.98 -24.52 29.20
C THR A 253 -10.60 -23.12 28.72
N ALA A 254 -10.01 -23.00 27.53
CA ALA A 254 -9.67 -21.71 26.95
C ALA A 254 -10.91 -20.84 26.71
N TRP A 255 -12.01 -21.44 26.23
CA TRP A 255 -13.28 -20.73 26.08
C TRP A 255 -13.88 -20.28 27.41
N ASN A 256 -13.87 -21.12 28.45
CA ASN A 256 -14.32 -20.71 29.79
C ASN A 256 -13.53 -19.51 30.30
N ASN A 257 -12.20 -19.53 30.13
CA ASN A 257 -11.35 -18.39 30.51
C ASN A 257 -11.75 -17.10 29.78
N PHE A 258 -12.05 -17.17 28.48
CA PHE A 258 -12.48 -16.01 27.71
C PHE A 258 -13.89 -15.54 28.08
N TYR A 259 -14.81 -16.46 28.38
CA TYR A 259 -16.13 -16.09 28.88
C TYR A 259 -16.05 -15.41 30.25
N ASN A 260 -15.21 -15.91 31.16
CA ASN A 260 -15.00 -15.27 32.46
C ASN A 260 -14.33 -13.90 32.32
N PHE A 261 -13.37 -13.75 31.40
CA PHE A 261 -12.83 -12.44 31.02
C PHE A 261 -13.93 -11.47 30.60
N TRP A 262 -14.80 -11.91 29.69
CA TRP A 262 -15.87 -11.07 29.17
C TRP A 262 -16.90 -10.71 30.25
N ASN A 263 -17.34 -11.70 31.05
CA ASN A 263 -18.39 -11.53 32.04
C ASN A 263 -17.95 -10.71 33.27
N ASN A 264 -16.70 -10.88 33.71
CA ASN A 264 -16.28 -10.45 35.04
C ASN A 264 -15.31 -9.26 35.03
N GLN A 265 -14.49 -9.11 33.98
CA GLN A 265 -13.48 -8.04 33.91
C GLN A 265 -14.00 -6.82 33.14
N SER A 266 -13.39 -5.65 33.39
CA SER A 266 -13.76 -4.38 32.75
C SER A 266 -13.27 -4.24 31.30
N GLU A 267 -13.76 -3.21 30.60
CA GLU A 267 -13.21 -2.81 29.27
C GLU A 267 -11.73 -2.50 29.30
N SER A 268 -11.21 -2.09 30.47
CA SER A 268 -9.81 -1.70 30.63
C SER A 268 -8.86 -2.90 30.74
N ALA A 269 -9.39 -4.08 31.06
CA ALA A 269 -8.61 -5.30 31.22
C ALA A 269 -8.01 -5.80 29.89
N LEU A 270 -6.75 -6.21 29.93
CA LEU A 270 -5.96 -6.57 28.74
C LEU A 270 -5.93 -8.08 28.51
N TRP A 271 -6.79 -8.60 27.64
CA TRP A 271 -6.78 -10.02 27.31
C TRP A 271 -5.46 -10.46 26.66
N ASN A 272 -4.91 -11.59 27.15
CA ASN A 272 -3.68 -12.18 26.66
C ASN A 272 -3.92 -13.52 25.93
N PRO A 273 -3.92 -13.54 24.58
CA PRO A 273 -4.12 -14.76 23.80
C PRO A 273 -2.92 -15.73 23.88
N ASP A 274 -1.71 -15.26 24.23
CA ASP A 274 -0.49 -16.08 24.21
C ASP A 274 -0.54 -17.24 25.21
N THR A 275 -1.37 -17.12 26.25
CA THR A 275 -1.66 -18.17 27.23
C THR A 275 -2.10 -19.49 26.57
N TYR A 276 -2.69 -19.42 25.37
CA TYR A 276 -3.25 -20.57 24.68
C TYR A 276 -2.31 -21.17 23.62
N CYS A 277 -1.24 -20.47 23.25
CA CYS A 277 -0.38 -20.88 22.15
C CYS A 277 0.27 -22.25 22.36
N GLY A 278 0.32 -23.05 21.30
CA GLY A 278 0.90 -24.40 21.32
C GLY A 278 0.02 -25.47 21.98
N GLN A 279 -1.07 -25.11 22.66
CA GLN A 279 -1.99 -26.07 23.25
C GLN A 279 -2.63 -26.98 22.18
N SER A 280 -3.15 -28.14 22.60
CA SER A 280 -3.83 -29.08 21.70
C SER A 280 -5.23 -28.64 21.33
N TRP A 281 -5.47 -28.57 20.02
CA TRP A 281 -6.78 -28.34 19.43
C TRP A 281 -7.71 -29.53 19.70
N SER A 282 -8.92 -29.21 20.16
CA SER A 282 -10.02 -30.14 20.34
C SER A 282 -11.06 -29.88 19.27
N SER A 283 -11.25 -30.80 18.33
CA SER A 283 -12.26 -30.65 17.27
C SER A 283 -13.70 -30.59 17.79
N SER A 284 -13.96 -31.04 19.03
CA SER A 284 -15.29 -31.01 19.65
C SER A 284 -15.57 -29.77 20.50
N SER A 285 -14.52 -29.06 20.96
CA SER A 285 -14.67 -27.94 21.90
C SER A 285 -13.86 -26.70 21.58
N GLY A 286 -12.93 -26.79 20.63
CA GLY A 286 -12.32 -25.65 19.98
C GLY A 286 -13.35 -24.91 19.14
N GLY A 287 -13.05 -23.64 18.87
CA GLY A 287 -13.91 -22.81 18.05
C GLY A 287 -13.22 -21.51 17.67
N GLY A 288 -13.88 -20.72 16.84
CA GLY A 288 -13.42 -19.39 16.43
C GLY A 288 -14.43 -18.31 16.78
N HIS A 289 -13.96 -17.07 16.86
CA HIS A 289 -14.80 -15.88 17.01
C HIS A 289 -14.21 -14.74 16.19
N ALA A 290 -15.07 -13.87 15.66
CA ALA A 290 -14.68 -12.73 14.85
C ALA A 290 -15.24 -11.44 15.45
N VAL A 291 -14.39 -10.42 15.53
CA VAL A 291 -14.71 -9.10 16.11
C VAL A 291 -14.07 -8.00 15.28
N THR A 292 -14.47 -6.75 15.52
CA THR A 292 -13.94 -5.60 14.77
C THR A 292 -12.85 -4.91 15.56
N LEU A 293 -11.62 -4.91 15.04
CA LEU A 293 -10.49 -4.17 15.58
C LEU A 293 -10.56 -2.73 15.03
N VAL A 294 -10.76 -1.77 15.94
CA VAL A 294 -11.11 -0.38 15.63
C VAL A 294 -10.09 0.63 16.14
N GLY A 295 -8.98 0.18 16.73
CA GLY A 295 -8.01 1.13 17.26
C GLY A 295 -6.88 0.49 18.04
N TYR A 296 -6.02 1.35 18.54
CA TYR A 296 -4.91 1.00 19.43
C TYR A 296 -4.53 2.17 20.32
N ASP A 297 -3.79 1.84 21.37
CA ASP A 297 -3.12 2.79 22.24
C ASP A 297 -1.78 2.19 22.68
N ASP A 298 -0.71 2.89 22.33
CA ASP A 298 0.66 2.60 22.72
C ASP A 298 1.36 3.82 23.34
N SER A 299 0.57 4.74 23.89
CA SER A 299 1.06 5.96 24.55
C SER A 299 1.79 5.70 25.87
N ASP A 300 1.56 4.54 26.48
CA ASP A 300 2.20 4.12 27.72
C ASP A 300 3.69 3.83 27.50
N ALA A 301 4.55 4.17 28.46
CA ALA A 301 5.98 3.87 28.34
C ALA A 301 6.29 2.37 28.43
N ASP A 302 5.43 1.60 29.12
CA ASP A 302 5.58 0.16 29.25
C ASP A 302 4.83 -0.56 28.10
N THR A 303 5.58 -1.29 27.26
CA THR A 303 5.00 -2.11 26.18
C THR A 303 4.00 -3.16 26.67
N ALA A 304 4.09 -3.60 27.94
CA ALA A 304 3.14 -4.53 28.54
C ALA A 304 1.72 -3.97 28.62
N ASN A 305 1.60 -2.65 28.54
CA ASN A 305 0.38 -1.85 28.58
C ASN A 305 -0.15 -1.45 27.21
N HIS A 306 0.54 -1.76 26.11
CA HIS A 306 0.08 -1.42 24.76
C HIS A 306 -1.03 -2.36 24.33
N TYR A 307 -2.08 -1.83 23.70
CA TYR A 307 -3.25 -2.64 23.36
C TYR A 307 -3.93 -2.27 22.05
N TRP A 308 -4.68 -3.24 21.51
CA TRP A 308 -5.67 -3.08 20.47
C TRP A 308 -7.06 -2.88 21.08
N ILE A 309 -7.94 -2.13 20.40
CA ILE A 309 -9.33 -1.87 20.80
C ILE A 309 -10.25 -2.67 19.87
N LEU A 310 -11.11 -3.52 20.45
CA LEU A 310 -11.98 -4.41 19.69
C LEU A 310 -13.44 -4.27 20.12
N VAL A 311 -14.34 -4.20 19.15
CA VAL A 311 -15.80 -4.16 19.34
C VAL A 311 -16.36 -5.57 19.18
N ASN A 312 -17.05 -6.05 20.22
CA ASN A 312 -17.67 -7.38 20.24
C ASN A 312 -19.15 -7.33 19.85
N SER A 313 -19.74 -8.48 19.53
CA SER A 313 -21.15 -8.64 19.12
C SER A 313 -21.97 -9.42 20.15
N TRP A 314 -21.63 -9.30 21.44
CA TRP A 314 -22.27 -10.04 22.55
C TRP A 314 -23.15 -9.16 23.45
N GLY A 315 -23.39 -7.91 23.07
CA GLY A 315 -24.06 -6.89 23.88
C GLY A 315 -23.16 -6.30 24.97
N THR A 316 -23.74 -5.53 25.88
CA THR A 316 -23.02 -4.91 27.00
C THR A 316 -23.01 -5.78 28.25
N THR A 317 -22.06 -5.51 29.14
CA THR A 317 -22.10 -5.94 30.55
C THR A 317 -22.05 -4.70 31.45
N ALA A 318 -22.27 -4.87 32.76
CA ALA A 318 -22.17 -3.76 33.70
C ALA A 318 -20.79 -3.06 33.68
N THR A 319 -19.73 -3.83 33.39
CA THR A 319 -18.35 -3.36 33.30
C THR A 319 -17.89 -3.13 31.86
N ARG A 320 -18.77 -3.32 30.87
CA ARG A 320 -18.55 -3.15 29.42
C ARG A 320 -19.67 -2.37 28.73
N PRO A 321 -19.86 -1.08 29.07
CA PRO A 321 -20.96 -0.27 28.54
C PRO A 321 -20.85 0.02 27.03
N ASN A 322 -19.66 -0.06 26.44
CA ASN A 322 -19.41 0.16 25.02
C ASN A 322 -19.32 -1.17 24.24
N GLY A 323 -19.44 -2.32 24.91
CA GLY A 323 -19.33 -3.61 24.24
C GLY A 323 -17.92 -3.87 23.68
N VAL A 324 -16.89 -3.22 24.24
CA VAL A 324 -15.50 -3.34 23.80
C VAL A 324 -14.64 -4.14 24.77
N PHE A 325 -13.52 -4.64 24.25
CA PHE A 325 -12.45 -5.19 25.06
C PHE A 325 -11.09 -4.89 24.43
N ARG A 326 -10.03 -5.10 25.21
CA ARG A 326 -8.66 -4.83 24.80
C ARG A 326 -7.87 -6.13 24.67
N VAL A 327 -7.03 -6.20 23.65
CA VAL A 327 -6.08 -7.29 23.42
C VAL A 327 -4.68 -6.71 23.58
N ARG A 328 -3.76 -7.42 24.26
CA ARG A 328 -2.34 -7.00 24.32
C ARG A 328 -1.76 -6.82 22.92
N MET A 329 -0.95 -5.78 22.73
CA MET A 329 -0.34 -5.49 21.43
C MET A 329 0.82 -6.44 21.13
N TYR A 330 1.69 -6.67 22.10
CA TYR A 330 2.86 -7.55 21.95
C TYR A 330 2.48 -8.99 22.24
N VAL A 331 1.87 -9.63 21.24
CA VAL A 331 1.45 -11.05 21.27
C VAL A 331 2.23 -11.87 20.24
N ASN A 332 2.15 -13.19 20.35
CA ASN A 332 2.66 -14.11 19.34
C ASN A 332 1.71 -14.12 18.12
N TYR A 333 1.95 -13.22 17.16
CA TYR A 333 1.17 -13.18 15.91
C TYR A 333 1.26 -14.47 15.07
N GLY A 334 2.32 -15.26 15.25
CA GLY A 334 2.50 -16.58 14.61
C GLY A 334 1.95 -17.74 15.43
N CYS A 335 1.13 -17.48 16.45
CA CYS A 335 0.58 -18.50 17.33
C CYS A 335 -0.22 -19.56 16.55
N THR A 336 0.01 -20.83 16.89
CA THR A 336 -0.71 -21.98 16.34
C THR A 336 -1.08 -22.95 17.46
N PHE A 337 -1.99 -23.88 17.18
CA PHE A 337 -2.35 -24.96 18.09
C PHE A 337 -1.88 -26.30 17.53
N SER A 338 -1.46 -27.22 18.41
CA SER A 338 -1.14 -28.57 17.96
C SER A 338 -2.41 -29.24 17.44
N ARG A 339 -2.31 -29.93 16.29
CA ARG A 339 -3.43 -30.58 15.54
C ARG A 339 -4.37 -29.63 14.78
N LEU A 340 -4.12 -28.32 14.78
CA LEU A 340 -4.79 -27.38 13.89
C LEU A 340 -3.80 -26.79 12.89
N SER A 341 -4.11 -26.89 11.59
CA SER A 341 -3.30 -26.29 10.53
C SER A 341 -3.80 -24.88 10.17
N ALA A 342 -3.82 -23.99 11.16
CA ALA A 342 -4.21 -22.59 11.01
C ALA A 342 -3.55 -21.71 12.08
N TYR A 343 -3.43 -20.41 11.81
CA TYR A 343 -3.03 -19.45 12.82
C TYR A 343 -4.16 -19.24 13.82
N ALA A 344 -3.79 -19.01 15.09
CA ALA A 344 -4.75 -18.71 16.13
C ALA A 344 -5.38 -17.33 15.95
N LEU A 345 -4.70 -16.39 15.28
CA LEU A 345 -5.14 -15.02 15.05
C LEU A 345 -5.17 -14.71 13.55
N GLY A 346 -6.26 -14.09 13.07
CA GLY A 346 -6.44 -13.69 11.68
C GLY A 346 -6.74 -12.19 11.59
N PHE A 347 -6.02 -11.47 10.72
CA PHE A 347 -6.17 -10.03 10.50
C PHE A 347 -6.47 -9.76 9.03
N GLN A 348 -7.71 -9.36 8.73
CA GLN A 348 -8.11 -8.97 7.38
C GLN A 348 -8.88 -7.65 7.39
N THR A 349 -8.91 -6.95 6.26
CA THR A 349 -9.72 -5.76 6.04
C THR A 349 -10.43 -5.91 4.70
N LEU A 350 -11.33 -4.99 4.38
CA LEU A 350 -12.04 -4.97 3.09
C LEU A 350 -11.51 -3.82 2.24
N ASN A 351 -11.28 -4.08 0.95
CA ASN A 351 -11.10 -3.06 -0.06
C ASN A 351 -12.41 -2.93 -0.82
N ILE A 352 -13.13 -1.83 -0.59
CA ILE A 352 -14.47 -1.61 -1.10
C ILE A 352 -14.44 -0.41 -2.03
N ALA A 353 -14.90 -0.62 -3.25
CA ALA A 353 -15.24 0.46 -4.17
C ALA A 353 -16.75 0.71 -4.07
N TRP A 354 -17.14 1.83 -3.45
CA TRP A 354 -18.55 2.21 -3.35
C TRP A 354 -19.02 2.95 -4.62
N GLU A 355 -20.24 2.71 -5.11
CA GLU A 355 -20.80 3.51 -6.20
C GLU A 355 -21.15 4.93 -5.73
N GLY A 356 -21.16 5.89 -6.66
CA GLY A 356 -21.36 7.29 -6.31
C GLY A 356 -20.19 7.89 -5.52
N SER A 357 -19.12 7.12 -5.29
CA SER A 357 -17.79 7.64 -5.02
C SER A 357 -17.27 8.32 -6.29
N ALA A 358 -17.81 9.50 -6.59
CA ALA A 358 -16.89 10.56 -6.98
C ALA A 358 -15.97 10.68 -5.78
N SER A 359 -14.71 10.28 -5.92
CA SER A 359 -13.69 10.59 -4.91
C SER A 359 -13.90 12.05 -4.52
N GLY A 360 -14.37 12.28 -3.30
CA GLY A 360 -14.62 13.64 -2.79
C GLY A 360 -13.35 14.47 -2.69
N ASP A 361 -12.21 13.86 -3.03
CA ASP A 361 -10.97 14.51 -3.35
C ASP A 361 -11.14 15.46 -4.54
N THR A 362 -11.20 16.74 -4.20
CA THR A 362 -11.18 17.86 -5.14
C THR A 362 -9.84 18.59 -5.11
N THR A 363 -8.92 18.12 -4.25
CA THR A 363 -7.62 18.73 -4.07
C THR A 363 -6.68 18.13 -5.10
N ALA A 364 -6.06 18.96 -5.92
CA ALA A 364 -5.04 18.45 -6.83
C ALA A 364 -3.73 18.18 -6.07
N PRO A 365 -2.97 17.13 -6.46
CA PRO A 365 -1.64 16.91 -5.94
C PRO A 365 -0.73 18.13 -6.13
N THR A 366 0.32 18.21 -5.31
CA THR A 366 1.36 19.24 -5.42
C THR A 366 2.72 18.60 -5.69
N VAL A 367 3.38 18.98 -6.79
CA VAL A 367 4.76 18.57 -7.08
C VAL A 367 5.73 19.34 -6.18
N THR A 368 6.30 18.66 -5.19
CA THR A 368 7.11 19.25 -4.13
C THR A 368 8.57 19.43 -4.53
N ALA A 369 9.12 18.53 -5.35
CA ALA A 369 10.46 18.67 -5.93
C ALA A 369 10.47 18.17 -7.38
N PHE A 370 11.19 18.89 -8.23
CA PHE A 370 11.52 18.44 -9.58
C PHE A 370 12.85 19.07 -9.98
N THR A 371 13.89 18.27 -10.21
CA THR A 371 15.25 18.76 -10.52
C THR A 371 15.93 17.90 -11.58
N LEU A 372 16.74 18.53 -12.40
CA LEU A 372 17.53 17.94 -13.48
C LEU A 372 19.02 18.27 -13.28
N PRO A 373 19.96 17.53 -13.89
CA PRO A 373 21.32 17.99 -14.03
C PRO A 373 21.37 19.30 -14.85
N SER A 374 22.38 20.13 -14.60
CA SER A 374 22.56 21.40 -15.32
C SER A 374 22.86 21.21 -16.80
N SER A 375 23.50 20.10 -17.18
CA SER A 375 23.84 19.76 -18.56
C SER A 375 23.76 18.26 -18.83
N SER A 376 23.49 17.88 -20.09
CA SER A 376 23.54 16.50 -20.59
C SER A 376 24.17 16.47 -21.99
N THR A 377 24.95 15.43 -22.28
CA THR A 377 25.46 15.13 -23.64
C THR A 377 24.59 14.12 -24.38
N SER A 378 23.46 13.72 -23.79
CA SER A 378 22.50 12.74 -24.33
C SER A 378 21.09 13.34 -24.37
N LEU A 379 20.29 12.85 -25.33
CA LEU A 379 18.84 13.11 -25.40
C LEU A 379 18.05 12.37 -24.32
N THR A 380 18.65 11.40 -23.63
CA THR A 380 18.09 10.80 -22.41
C THR A 380 18.70 11.48 -21.20
N VAL A 381 17.89 12.25 -20.48
CA VAL A 381 18.32 13.05 -19.32
C VAL A 381 17.82 12.40 -18.05
N SER A 382 18.68 12.25 -17.04
CA SER A 382 18.30 11.78 -15.72
C SER A 382 17.52 12.84 -14.94
N ILE A 383 16.59 12.40 -14.11
CA ILE A 383 15.83 13.25 -13.18
C ILE A 383 16.41 13.04 -11.79
N ASN A 384 16.97 14.09 -11.19
CA ASN A 384 17.67 14.00 -9.90
C ASN A 384 16.69 13.84 -8.73
N SER A 385 15.53 14.49 -8.82
CA SER A 385 14.45 14.39 -7.84
C SER A 385 13.13 14.69 -8.52
N PHE A 386 12.12 13.88 -8.26
CA PHE A 386 10.73 14.15 -8.60
C PHE A 386 9.84 13.60 -7.49
N THR A 387 9.31 14.49 -6.66
CA THR A 387 8.41 14.15 -5.56
C THR A 387 7.12 14.95 -5.67
N ALA A 388 6.02 14.34 -5.27
CA ALA A 388 4.72 14.99 -5.15
C ALA A 388 4.03 14.52 -3.88
N MET A 389 3.15 15.35 -3.34
CA MET A 389 2.29 15.03 -2.21
C MET A 389 0.85 15.35 -2.58
N ASP A 390 -0.07 14.68 -1.91
CA ASP A 390 -1.50 14.87 -2.04
C ASP A 390 -2.17 14.58 -0.69
N ASP A 391 -3.36 15.14 -0.46
CA ASP A 391 -4.13 14.90 0.77
C ASP A 391 -4.75 13.50 0.80
N VAL A 392 -5.10 12.93 -0.37
CA VAL A 392 -5.58 11.54 -0.48
C VAL A 392 -4.52 10.61 -1.02
N ASP A 393 -4.00 10.77 -2.23
CA ASP A 393 -2.88 10.00 -2.76
C ASP A 393 -2.40 10.46 -4.15
N VAL A 394 -1.10 10.32 -4.43
CA VAL A 394 -0.59 10.50 -5.80
C VAL A 394 -0.60 9.15 -6.51
N THR A 395 -1.39 9.01 -7.57
CA THR A 395 -1.50 7.76 -8.34
C THR A 395 -0.86 7.81 -9.73
N GLY A 396 -0.42 8.99 -10.16
CA GLY A 396 0.25 9.13 -11.45
C GLY A 396 1.24 10.28 -11.49
N TYR A 397 2.34 10.05 -12.18
CA TYR A 397 3.40 11.00 -12.48
C TYR A 397 3.59 11.11 -13.99
N MET A 398 3.83 12.32 -14.50
CA MET A 398 4.12 12.55 -15.90
C MET A 398 5.15 13.68 -16.04
N VAL A 399 6.04 13.54 -17.02
CA VAL A 399 6.97 14.59 -17.41
C VAL A 399 6.72 14.94 -18.87
N THR A 400 6.52 16.22 -19.17
CA THR A 400 6.26 16.73 -20.51
C THR A 400 7.33 17.76 -20.91
N ASN A 401 7.48 18.01 -22.21
CA ASN A 401 8.28 19.11 -22.76
C ASN A 401 7.44 20.36 -23.09
N SER A 402 6.20 20.40 -22.59
CA SER A 402 5.23 21.49 -22.77
C SER A 402 4.60 21.84 -21.43
N SER A 403 4.34 23.13 -21.20
CA SER A 403 3.64 23.63 -20.01
C SER A 403 2.12 23.42 -20.05
N THR A 404 1.59 22.83 -21.13
CA THR A 404 0.16 22.51 -21.24
C THR A 404 -0.19 21.38 -20.27
N LYS A 405 -1.17 21.62 -19.39
CA LYS A 405 -1.65 20.64 -18.42
C LYS A 405 -2.20 19.39 -19.15
N PRO A 406 -1.67 18.19 -18.87
CA PRO A 406 -2.23 16.96 -19.40
C PRO A 406 -3.59 16.66 -18.75
N THR A 407 -4.48 16.00 -19.49
CA THR A 407 -5.70 15.46 -18.89
C THR A 407 -5.36 14.24 -18.02
N ALA A 408 -6.19 13.95 -17.02
CA ALA A 408 -6.01 12.76 -16.18
C ALA A 408 -6.05 11.45 -16.99
N SER A 409 -6.74 11.45 -18.14
CA SER A 409 -6.84 10.33 -19.09
C SER A 409 -5.76 10.30 -20.17
N ALA A 410 -4.83 11.26 -20.18
CA ALA A 410 -3.75 11.29 -21.18
C ALA A 410 -2.88 10.03 -21.09
N SER A 411 -2.43 9.51 -22.24
CA SER A 411 -1.45 8.43 -22.25
C SER A 411 -0.08 8.93 -21.73
N GLY A 412 0.65 8.08 -21.03
CA GLY A 412 2.00 8.39 -20.51
C GLY A 412 2.09 8.72 -19.01
N TRP A 413 1.00 8.59 -18.25
CA TRP A 413 1.07 8.57 -16.79
C TRP A 413 1.78 7.30 -16.30
N SER A 414 2.70 7.47 -15.36
CA SER A 414 3.42 6.40 -14.67
C SER A 414 2.97 6.31 -13.22
N ALA A 415 2.80 5.10 -12.68
CA ALA A 415 2.45 4.90 -11.27
C ALA A 415 3.56 5.37 -10.30
N SER A 416 4.82 5.38 -10.76
CA SER A 416 5.97 5.88 -10.01
C SER A 416 6.60 7.08 -10.70
N ALA A 417 7.21 7.98 -9.92
CA ALA A 417 7.95 9.13 -10.44
C ALA A 417 9.05 8.69 -11.43
N PRO A 418 9.03 9.16 -12.68
CA PRO A 418 10.08 8.83 -13.66
C PRO A 418 11.47 9.29 -13.22
N THR A 419 12.47 8.44 -13.45
CA THR A 419 13.88 8.71 -13.14
C THR A 419 14.67 9.28 -14.32
N SER A 420 14.05 9.34 -15.50
CA SER A 420 14.64 9.93 -16.71
C SER A 420 13.57 10.42 -17.69
N TYR A 421 13.96 11.30 -18.61
CA TYR A 421 13.15 11.73 -19.74
C TYR A 421 13.96 11.65 -21.04
N THR A 422 13.35 11.09 -22.08
CA THR A 422 13.98 10.98 -23.42
C THR A 422 13.35 11.96 -24.38
N PHE A 423 14.14 12.92 -24.85
CA PHE A 423 13.75 13.85 -25.90
C PHE A 423 13.67 13.14 -27.27
N SER A 424 12.83 13.67 -28.17
CA SER A 424 12.76 13.21 -29.56
C SER A 424 14.14 13.25 -30.25
N SER A 425 14.41 12.32 -31.16
CA SER A 425 15.65 12.27 -31.96
C SER A 425 15.87 13.51 -32.84
N SER A 426 14.81 14.26 -33.14
CA SER A 426 14.87 15.55 -33.84
C SER A 426 15.27 16.74 -32.95
N THR A 427 15.48 16.52 -31.66
CA THR A 427 15.79 17.59 -30.69
C THR A 427 17.22 18.09 -30.88
N THR A 428 17.37 19.39 -31.12
CA THR A 428 18.66 20.06 -31.23
C THR A 428 19.28 20.39 -29.86
N SER A 429 20.60 20.54 -29.83
CA SER A 429 21.34 21.09 -28.68
C SER A 429 20.79 22.46 -28.23
N GLY A 430 20.97 22.78 -26.96
CA GLY A 430 20.50 24.00 -26.33
C GLY A 430 19.71 23.73 -25.05
N THR A 431 19.20 24.81 -24.43
CA THR A 431 18.39 24.72 -23.22
C THR A 431 17.04 24.07 -23.52
N LYS A 432 16.70 23.04 -22.75
CA LYS A 432 15.37 22.40 -22.77
C LYS A 432 14.75 22.49 -21.38
N THR A 433 13.44 22.71 -21.34
CA THR A 433 12.66 22.77 -20.11
C THR A 433 11.68 21.60 -20.08
N LEU A 434 11.64 20.90 -18.95
CA LEU A 434 10.67 19.86 -18.67
C LEU A 434 9.70 20.32 -17.58
N TYR A 435 8.50 19.76 -17.62
CA TYR A 435 7.39 20.08 -16.73
C TYR A 435 6.91 18.78 -16.08
N ALA A 436 6.97 18.73 -14.76
CA ALA A 436 6.55 17.60 -13.96
C ALA A 436 5.13 17.80 -13.45
N TRP A 437 4.31 16.76 -13.59
CA TRP A 437 2.91 16.73 -13.20
C TRP A 437 2.61 15.51 -12.33
N ALA A 438 1.71 15.68 -11.38
CA ALA A 438 1.16 14.60 -10.57
C ALA A 438 -0.36 14.56 -10.72
N LYS A 439 -0.95 13.37 -10.61
CA LYS A 439 -2.40 13.18 -10.53
C LYS A 439 -2.76 12.21 -9.41
N ASP A 440 -3.98 12.33 -8.93
CA ASP A 440 -4.58 11.43 -7.95
C ASP A 440 -5.49 10.39 -8.65
N ALA A 441 -6.16 9.57 -7.84
CA ALA A 441 -7.19 8.62 -8.31
C ALA A 441 -8.48 9.34 -8.75
N ALA A 442 -8.74 10.54 -8.22
CA ALA A 442 -9.90 11.37 -8.50
C ALA A 442 -9.90 12.01 -9.88
N GLY A 443 -8.73 12.07 -10.51
CA GLY A 443 -8.51 12.74 -11.78
C GLY A 443 -8.15 14.22 -11.63
N ASN A 444 -7.84 14.71 -10.42
CA ASN A 444 -7.26 16.05 -10.30
C ASN A 444 -5.80 15.99 -10.73
N VAL A 445 -5.35 17.02 -11.46
CA VAL A 445 -4.00 17.13 -11.98
C VAL A 445 -3.33 18.37 -11.42
N SER A 446 -2.14 18.18 -10.86
CA SER A 446 -1.34 19.21 -10.20
C SER A 446 -1.09 20.44 -11.05
N VAL A 447 -0.66 21.52 -10.40
CA VAL A 447 0.17 22.52 -11.08
C VAL A 447 1.55 21.91 -11.36
N TYR A 448 2.19 22.30 -12.47
CA TYR A 448 3.50 21.77 -12.80
C TYR A 448 4.61 22.38 -11.94
N LYS A 449 5.71 21.65 -11.80
CA LYS A 449 7.02 22.21 -11.43
C LYS A 449 7.97 22.00 -12.61
N SER A 450 8.75 23.01 -12.96
CA SER A 450 9.65 22.95 -14.13
C SER A 450 11.12 22.94 -13.73
N ALA A 451 11.94 22.34 -14.59
CA ALA A 451 13.39 22.36 -14.49
C ALA A 451 14.00 22.39 -15.90
N SER A 452 15.18 23.00 -16.03
CA SER A 452 15.87 23.13 -17.31
C SER A 452 17.21 22.40 -17.30
N VAL A 453 17.60 21.90 -18.47
CA VAL A 453 18.88 21.23 -18.74
C VAL A 453 19.46 21.75 -20.04
N ILE A 454 20.77 21.94 -20.10
CA ILE A 454 21.48 22.28 -21.34
C ILE A 454 21.90 20.99 -22.04
N ILE A 455 21.30 20.71 -23.21
CA ILE A 455 21.69 19.55 -24.02
C ILE A 455 22.82 19.96 -24.97
N SER A 456 23.93 19.23 -24.93
CA SER A 456 25.11 19.43 -25.79
C SER A 456 25.48 18.13 -26.51
N ILE A 457 24.82 17.86 -27.64
CA ILE A 457 25.15 16.72 -28.48
C ILE A 457 26.36 17.09 -29.35
N ALA A 458 27.41 16.30 -29.29
CA ALA A 458 28.54 16.44 -30.20
C ALA A 458 28.05 16.13 -31.63
N GLY A 459 28.16 17.11 -32.54
CA GLY A 459 27.89 16.86 -33.95
C GLY A 459 28.91 15.89 -34.54
N THR A 460 28.52 15.14 -35.57
CA THR A 460 29.42 14.24 -36.29
C THR A 460 29.79 14.84 -37.64
N THR A 461 31.00 14.59 -38.12
CA THR A 461 31.41 14.95 -39.49
C THR A 461 31.26 13.73 -40.37
N ASP A 462 30.67 13.88 -41.56
CA ASP A 462 30.47 12.78 -42.50
C ASP A 462 30.64 13.30 -43.93
N LEU A 463 31.78 12.99 -44.53
CA LEU A 463 32.13 13.42 -45.88
C LEU A 463 31.82 12.32 -46.89
N ILE A 464 30.99 12.64 -47.87
CA ILE A 464 30.66 11.76 -49.00
C ILE A 464 31.03 12.40 -50.33
N ILE A 465 31.29 11.57 -51.35
CA ILE A 465 31.33 12.02 -52.74
C ILE A 465 29.90 11.91 -53.28
N SER A 466 29.21 13.04 -53.39
CA SER A 466 27.79 13.08 -53.80
C SER A 466 27.61 13.09 -55.32
N ALA A 467 28.65 13.42 -56.08
CA ALA A 467 28.67 13.32 -57.53
C ALA A 467 30.09 13.11 -58.04
N VAL A 468 30.25 12.29 -59.07
CA VAL A 468 31.51 12.11 -59.80
C VAL A 468 31.22 11.98 -61.29
N SER A 469 32.03 12.62 -62.12
CA SER A 469 31.95 12.53 -63.57
C SER A 469 33.33 12.64 -64.21
N ASN A 470 33.49 12.01 -65.37
CA ASN A 470 34.66 12.13 -66.21
C ASN A 470 34.20 12.41 -67.65
N LYS A 471 34.86 13.34 -68.35
CA LYS A 471 34.50 13.67 -69.74
C LYS A 471 35.18 12.76 -70.77
N ALA A 472 36.14 11.92 -70.36
CA ALA A 472 36.88 11.04 -71.26
C ALA A 472 36.10 9.75 -71.54
N LYS A 473 35.67 9.56 -72.79
CA LYS A 473 34.94 8.35 -73.24
C LYS A 473 35.86 7.17 -73.58
N THR A 474 37.12 7.45 -73.95
CA THR A 474 38.17 6.47 -74.23
C THR A 474 39.51 7.03 -73.76
N ILE A 475 40.25 6.27 -72.93
CA ILE A 475 41.61 6.61 -72.52
C ILE A 475 42.56 5.74 -73.34
N THR A 476 43.38 6.35 -74.18
CA THR A 476 44.33 5.63 -75.06
C THR A 476 45.74 5.62 -74.44
N ALA A 477 46.61 4.70 -74.90
CA ALA A 477 48.00 4.65 -74.46
C ALA A 477 48.78 5.97 -74.70
N ALA A 478 48.32 6.82 -75.63
CA ALA A 478 48.90 8.14 -75.92
C ALA A 478 48.40 9.26 -74.97
N SER A 479 47.16 9.15 -74.47
CA SER A 479 46.54 10.12 -73.55
C SER A 479 46.47 9.52 -72.14
N ARG A 480 47.63 9.32 -71.50
CA ARG A 480 47.73 8.72 -70.14
C ARG A 480 47.20 9.64 -69.03
N SER A 481 46.29 10.57 -69.33
CA SER A 481 45.69 11.49 -68.36
C SER A 481 44.25 11.84 -68.74
N PHE A 482 43.37 12.00 -67.75
CA PHE A 482 42.01 12.48 -67.97
C PHE A 482 41.52 13.34 -66.79
N SER A 483 40.50 14.17 -67.03
CA SER A 483 39.92 15.03 -66.00
C SER A 483 38.74 14.35 -65.29
N ILE A 484 38.78 14.36 -63.96
CA ILE A 484 37.68 13.95 -63.08
C ILE A 484 37.10 15.19 -62.43
N THR A 485 35.78 15.36 -62.50
CA THR A 485 35.01 16.35 -61.74
C THR A 485 34.24 15.64 -60.63
N GLU A 486 34.42 16.05 -59.37
CA GLU A 486 33.69 15.50 -58.22
C GLU A 486 33.09 16.59 -57.35
N THR A 487 32.06 16.23 -56.58
CA THR A 487 31.46 17.04 -55.53
C THR A 487 31.54 16.30 -54.20
N THR A 488 32.29 16.87 -53.26
CA THR A 488 32.36 16.40 -51.87
C THR A 488 31.30 17.14 -51.07
N LYS A 489 30.48 16.42 -50.29
CA LYS A 489 29.46 16.99 -49.40
C LYS A 489 29.73 16.56 -47.97
N ASN A 490 29.65 17.49 -47.03
CA ASN A 490 29.52 17.16 -45.62
C ASN A 490 28.04 16.92 -45.29
N GLN A 491 27.64 15.65 -45.15
CA GLN A 491 26.30 15.27 -44.74
C GLN A 491 26.13 15.16 -43.21
N GLY A 492 27.23 15.31 -42.46
CA GLY A 492 27.22 15.35 -41.01
C GLY A 492 26.65 16.65 -40.44
N THR A 493 26.53 16.70 -39.12
CA THR A 493 25.97 17.83 -38.34
C THR A 493 27.04 18.76 -37.75
N ALA A 494 28.33 18.39 -37.82
CA ALA A 494 29.46 19.23 -37.46
C ALA A 494 30.30 19.64 -38.68
N SER A 495 31.07 20.72 -38.56
CA SER A 495 32.04 21.14 -39.58
C SER A 495 33.15 20.10 -39.74
N ALA A 496 33.35 19.63 -40.97
CA ALA A 496 34.46 18.79 -41.33
C ALA A 496 35.72 19.64 -41.54
N PRO A 497 36.89 19.24 -41.00
CA PRO A 497 38.15 19.90 -41.31
C PRO A 497 38.49 19.76 -42.81
N ALA A 498 39.49 20.52 -43.26
CA ALA A 498 39.99 20.37 -44.63
C ALA A 498 40.42 18.92 -44.88
N SER A 499 40.08 18.40 -46.06
CA SER A 499 40.33 17.01 -46.45
C SER A 499 40.94 16.93 -47.84
N THR A 500 41.32 15.73 -48.25
CA THR A 500 41.91 15.50 -49.57
C THR A 500 41.25 14.29 -50.22
N THR A 501 40.64 14.51 -51.38
CA THR A 501 40.05 13.46 -52.20
C THR A 501 41.15 12.79 -53.04
N LYS A 502 41.27 11.47 -52.91
CA LYS A 502 42.14 10.60 -53.72
C LYS A 502 41.29 9.76 -54.65
N TYR A 503 41.78 9.54 -55.87
CA TYR A 503 41.06 8.84 -56.92
C TYR A 503 41.64 7.46 -57.14
N TYR A 504 40.78 6.45 -57.20
CA TYR A 504 41.18 5.08 -57.48
C TYR A 504 40.44 4.61 -58.73
N LEU A 505 41.17 4.01 -59.66
CA LEU A 505 40.61 3.28 -60.78
C LEU A 505 40.27 1.86 -60.31
N SER A 506 39.00 1.51 -60.44
CA SER A 506 38.47 0.19 -60.05
C SER A 506 37.53 -0.31 -61.14
N THR A 507 37.46 -1.63 -61.30
CA THR A 507 36.46 -2.30 -62.16
C THR A 507 35.14 -2.55 -61.43
N THR A 508 35.05 -2.17 -60.14
CA THR A 508 33.88 -2.32 -59.29
C THR A 508 33.40 -0.99 -58.73
N ASN A 509 32.14 -0.91 -58.35
CA ASN A 509 31.51 0.29 -57.77
C ASN A 509 31.91 0.57 -56.29
N SER A 510 33.01 -0.02 -55.84
CA SER A 510 33.54 0.10 -54.48
C SER A 510 35.05 -0.06 -54.51
N LYS A 511 35.74 0.53 -53.53
CA LYS A 511 37.19 0.38 -53.41
C LYS A 511 37.53 -1.04 -52.99
N THR A 512 38.19 -1.80 -53.86
CA THR A 512 38.73 -3.14 -53.59
C THR A 512 40.25 -3.07 -53.38
N SER A 513 40.86 -4.17 -52.93
CA SER A 513 42.32 -4.29 -52.84
C SER A 513 43.04 -4.22 -54.18
N SER A 514 42.35 -4.48 -55.29
CA SER A 514 42.86 -4.38 -56.66
C SER A 514 42.72 -2.98 -57.28
N ALA A 515 42.16 -2.00 -56.55
CA ALA A 515 41.97 -0.66 -57.06
C ALA A 515 43.31 0.08 -57.20
N ILE A 516 43.56 0.65 -58.37
CA ILE A 516 44.79 1.37 -58.68
C ILE A 516 44.64 2.82 -58.24
N LEU A 517 45.50 3.28 -57.34
CA LEU A 517 45.57 4.70 -56.99
C LEU A 517 46.07 5.50 -58.20
N LEU A 518 45.27 6.45 -58.67
CA LEU A 518 45.66 7.36 -59.75
C LEU A 518 46.50 8.50 -59.20
N SER A 519 47.34 9.09 -60.05
CA SER A 519 48.01 10.35 -59.73
C SER A 519 47.00 11.50 -59.66
N GLY A 520 47.31 12.57 -58.92
CA GLY A 520 46.42 13.71 -58.72
C GLY A 520 45.51 13.56 -57.50
N THR A 521 45.34 14.67 -56.79
CA THR A 521 44.49 14.77 -55.60
C THR A 521 43.78 16.11 -55.59
N ARG A 522 42.59 16.17 -55.00
CA ARG A 522 41.87 17.42 -54.83
C ARG A 522 41.83 17.81 -53.35
N SER A 523 42.36 18.99 -53.05
CA SER A 523 42.19 19.61 -51.73
C SER A 523 40.76 20.10 -51.57
N VAL A 524 40.14 19.76 -50.45
CA VAL A 524 38.81 20.22 -50.05
C VAL A 524 39.01 21.07 -48.80
N ALA A 525 38.66 22.36 -48.88
CA ALA A 525 38.67 23.22 -47.70
C ALA A 525 37.69 22.70 -46.63
N ALA A 526 37.77 23.21 -45.40
CA ALA A 526 36.83 22.84 -44.35
C ALA A 526 35.38 23.09 -44.81
N LEU A 527 34.51 22.11 -44.55
CA LEU A 527 33.10 22.16 -44.95
C LEU A 527 32.21 22.23 -43.73
N VAL A 528 31.43 23.30 -43.61
CA VAL A 528 30.32 23.39 -42.64
C VAL A 528 29.30 22.27 -42.89
N ALA A 529 28.48 21.95 -41.90
CA ALA A 529 27.40 20.97 -42.04
C ALA A 529 26.50 21.32 -43.25
N GLY A 530 26.24 20.34 -44.11
CA GLY A 530 25.50 20.51 -45.37
C GLY A 530 26.29 21.15 -46.52
N GLY A 531 27.49 21.68 -46.27
CA GLY A 531 28.34 22.33 -47.27
C GLY A 531 28.85 21.37 -48.34
N THR A 532 29.06 21.89 -49.54
CA THR A 532 29.58 21.13 -50.69
C THR A 532 30.80 21.81 -51.31
N SER A 533 31.63 21.02 -51.99
CA SER A 533 32.79 21.50 -52.72
C SER A 533 32.98 20.72 -54.01
N SER A 534 32.80 21.39 -55.14
CA SER A 534 32.97 20.81 -56.47
C SER A 534 34.27 21.26 -57.11
N GLY A 535 34.92 20.39 -57.88
CA GLY A 535 36.10 20.77 -58.64
C GLY A 535 36.57 19.68 -59.58
N SER A 536 37.47 20.05 -60.50
CA SER A 536 38.06 19.12 -61.47
C SER A 536 39.56 18.98 -61.26
N VAL A 537 40.09 17.77 -61.45
CA VAL A 537 41.53 17.49 -61.38
C VAL A 537 41.91 16.53 -62.51
N ASN A 538 43.11 16.71 -63.07
CA ASN A 538 43.66 15.74 -64.01
C ASN A 538 44.37 14.62 -63.23
N VAL A 539 44.04 13.38 -63.60
CA VAL A 539 44.61 12.17 -63.02
C VAL A 539 45.29 11.33 -64.11
N GLN A 540 46.26 10.50 -63.73
CA GLN A 540 47.02 9.60 -64.62
C GLN A 540 47.15 8.22 -64.01
#